data_AF-A0AA36MWT1-F1
#
_entry.id   AF-A0AA36MWT1-F1
#
_cell.length_a   1.000
_cell.length_b   1.000
_cell.length_c   1.000
_cell.angle_alpha   90.00
_cell.angle_beta   90.00
_cell.angle_gamma   90.00
#
_symmetry.space_group_name_H-M   'P 1'
#
loop_
_entity.id
_entity.type
_entity.pdbx_description
1 polymer ?
#
loop_
_entity_poly.entity_id
_entity_poly.type
_entity_poly.pdbx_seq_one_letter_code
_entity_poly.pdbx_strand_id
1 'polypeptide(L)'
;MGWSKSAKDAPESYKPYYLKYEELKEMVVEFSREGPSLRSRLQSADIMEMANQPIGRFQDMLRAELQKVNQFACVKHEDVFLGLRRLCEQCRKKLTPEEVAPMAQKIRNMGEEIGHLDAYVRLNYMGFQMLTEKFDLCLGTCGSALFVSGLHCEPFCNIRFDDILILLGLAWARWRAAQSTAEQAKDATWKPPESFIRNTSKYWVQPDKVVMLKTRIVEHLPYLIFGASQSEQEKLLEPFALLDLEYSGMDSQAMSAYSGTMEESQLLSSVYFDSPDAKCYRERIRREEGARLVRFRWYGENNQEDDKEIYIERKIHHEGWGAAKSAKERCVLPQKDVFEFMKGRFDIEAYFSKLAANGTKEKTIKGMKPIAIEVDRMIQEKKLQPIIRTSYYRCAFQLATDNKVRVSLDTQMSLLNEYMANGHPNEPWCLVGSDTLQSHDVYRFPYAILEIKLQDVSEAPLWLRQTLNEIGAIQVHKFSKFQHAMAFLHPQRVPILPHWHQDFEEWHKKKEKEEKPRRGSGALVSALTAEDLT
;
A
#
# COMPACT_ATOMS: atom_id res chain seq x y z
N MET A 1 18.90 -17.15 -7.28
CA MET A 1 20.22 -16.86 -6.64
C MET A 1 20.16 -15.71 -5.62
N GLY A 2 19.05 -14.95 -5.49
CA GLY A 2 18.97 -13.81 -4.56
C GLY A 2 18.83 -14.17 -3.08
N TRP A 3 18.05 -15.20 -2.74
CA TRP A 3 17.74 -15.56 -1.35
C TRP A 3 19.00 -15.83 -0.50
N SER A 4 19.87 -16.75 -0.93
CA SER A 4 21.07 -17.14 -0.16
C SER A 4 22.13 -16.04 -0.05
N LYS A 5 22.07 -15.00 -0.90
CA LYS A 5 22.96 -13.83 -0.79
C LYS A 5 22.37 -12.82 0.20
N SER A 6 21.10 -12.49 0.05
CA SER A 6 20.40 -11.55 0.94
C SER A 6 20.25 -12.06 2.37
N ALA A 7 20.09 -13.37 2.58
CA ALA A 7 20.08 -13.96 3.92
C ALA A 7 21.48 -13.98 4.58
N LYS A 8 22.56 -14.01 3.79
CA LYS A 8 23.95 -13.93 4.31
C LYS A 8 24.33 -12.52 4.76
N ASP A 9 23.75 -11.51 4.12
CA ASP A 9 23.92 -10.10 4.46
C ASP A 9 23.08 -9.66 5.68
N ALA A 10 22.28 -10.57 6.26
CA ALA A 10 21.47 -10.28 7.45
C ALA A 10 22.34 -10.09 8.71
N PRO A 11 21.84 -9.35 9.74
CA PRO A 11 22.55 -9.17 11.00
C PRO A 11 22.81 -10.51 11.70
N GLU A 12 23.94 -10.62 12.41
CA GLU A 12 24.35 -11.86 13.10
C GLU A 12 23.31 -12.38 14.09
N SER A 13 22.55 -11.50 14.72
CA SER A 13 21.45 -11.85 15.64
C SER A 13 20.27 -12.54 14.96
N TYR A 14 20.06 -12.34 13.66
CA TYR A 14 18.97 -12.95 12.90
C TYR A 14 19.39 -14.24 12.18
N LYS A 15 20.68 -14.37 11.82
CA LYS A 15 21.23 -15.51 11.03
C LYS A 15 20.79 -16.90 11.52
N PRO A 16 20.81 -17.24 12.83
CA PRO A 16 20.44 -18.57 13.31
C PRO A 16 18.95 -18.91 13.12
N TYR A 17 18.10 -17.90 13.05
CA TYR A 17 16.64 -18.06 13.04
C TYR A 17 16.06 -18.10 11.63
N TYR A 18 16.84 -17.71 10.61
CA TYR A 18 16.44 -17.89 9.21
C TYR A 18 16.18 -19.36 8.87
N LEU A 19 15.31 -19.55 7.89
CA LEU A 19 15.08 -20.84 7.24
C LEU A 19 16.42 -21.43 6.79
N LYS A 20 16.70 -22.67 7.17
CA LYS A 20 17.93 -23.37 6.78
C LYS A 20 17.85 -23.88 5.34
N TYR A 21 17.65 -22.98 4.39
CA TYR A 21 17.26 -23.33 3.01
C TYR A 21 18.21 -24.32 2.33
N GLU A 22 19.54 -24.18 2.48
CA GLU A 22 20.49 -25.09 1.81
C GLU A 22 20.43 -26.51 2.41
N GLU A 23 20.35 -26.65 3.73
CA GLU A 23 20.18 -27.96 4.41
C GLU A 23 18.88 -28.64 3.96
N LEU A 24 17.77 -27.88 3.97
CA LEU A 24 16.45 -28.37 3.54
C LEU A 24 16.44 -28.76 2.06
N LYS A 25 17.14 -27.98 1.24
CA LYS A 25 17.24 -28.20 -0.20
C LYS A 25 18.03 -29.44 -0.55
N GLU A 26 19.03 -29.81 0.24
CA GLU A 26 19.78 -31.06 0.12
C GLU A 26 18.90 -32.25 0.50
N MET A 27 18.18 -32.17 1.63
CA MET A 27 17.23 -33.21 2.05
C MET A 27 16.11 -33.45 1.02
N VAL A 28 15.59 -32.39 0.38
CA VAL A 28 14.61 -32.53 -0.72
C VAL A 28 15.17 -33.33 -1.90
N VAL A 29 16.47 -33.18 -2.20
CA VAL A 29 17.13 -33.96 -3.25
C VAL A 29 17.33 -35.41 -2.82
N GLU A 30 17.63 -35.66 -1.55
CA GLU A 30 17.71 -37.02 -1.00
C GLU A 30 16.36 -37.74 -1.08
N PHE A 31 15.27 -37.10 -0.67
CA PHE A 31 13.91 -37.66 -0.79
C PHE A 31 13.53 -38.00 -2.24
N SER A 32 14.00 -37.22 -3.21
CA SER A 32 13.79 -37.50 -4.64
C SER A 32 14.56 -38.75 -5.11
N ARG A 33 15.75 -39.00 -4.56
CA ARG A 33 16.56 -40.20 -4.87
C ARG A 33 15.97 -41.48 -4.28
N GLU A 34 15.22 -41.36 -3.19
CA GLU A 34 14.50 -42.49 -2.57
C GLU A 34 13.24 -42.91 -3.37
N GLY A 35 12.80 -42.12 -4.35
CA GLY A 35 11.51 -42.29 -5.03
C GLY A 35 11.58 -42.82 -6.47
N PRO A 36 11.49 -44.16 -6.66
CA PRO A 36 10.73 -44.71 -7.79
C PRO A 36 9.48 -45.50 -7.39
N SER A 37 9.14 -45.65 -6.09
CA SER A 37 8.07 -46.58 -5.66
C SER A 37 6.71 -45.95 -5.29
N LEU A 38 6.56 -44.62 -5.35
CA LEU A 38 5.36 -43.94 -4.86
C LEU A 38 4.08 -44.15 -5.69
N ARG A 39 4.18 -44.63 -6.94
CA ARG A 39 2.99 -44.86 -7.80
C ARG A 39 2.18 -46.12 -7.43
N SER A 40 2.74 -47.08 -6.67
CA SER A 40 2.13 -48.41 -6.53
C SER A 40 1.56 -48.74 -5.14
N ARG A 41 1.52 -47.81 -4.18
CA ARG A 41 1.13 -48.13 -2.77
C ARG A 41 -0.01 -47.28 -2.18
N LEU A 42 -0.80 -46.59 -3.00
CA LEU A 42 -1.91 -45.75 -2.51
C LEU A 42 -3.20 -46.52 -2.14
N GLN A 43 -3.22 -47.86 -2.18
CA GLN A 43 -4.45 -48.63 -1.90
C GLN A 43 -4.52 -49.32 -0.54
N SER A 44 -3.48 -49.26 0.30
CA SER A 44 -3.55 -49.81 1.65
C SER A 44 -2.36 -49.35 2.48
N ALA A 45 -2.53 -48.32 3.32
CA ALA A 45 -1.55 -47.97 4.34
C ALA A 45 -2.25 -47.30 5.53
N ASP A 46 -1.95 -47.81 6.74
CA ASP A 46 -2.34 -47.23 8.02
C ASP A 46 -1.81 -45.80 8.17
N ILE A 47 -2.49 -44.95 8.95
CA ILE A 47 -2.10 -43.55 9.24
C ILE A 47 -0.64 -43.44 9.71
N MET A 48 -0.13 -44.49 10.37
CA MET A 48 1.24 -44.57 10.87
C MET A 48 2.30 -44.79 9.77
N GLU A 49 1.94 -45.45 8.66
CA GLU A 49 2.84 -45.64 7.50
C GLU A 49 2.97 -44.36 6.65
N MET A 50 1.94 -43.50 6.63
CA MET A 50 1.99 -42.20 5.94
C MET A 50 3.04 -41.24 6.54
N ALA A 51 3.25 -41.29 7.86
CA ALA A 51 4.27 -40.50 8.55
C ALA A 51 5.71 -40.89 8.18
N ASN A 52 5.93 -42.15 7.80
CA ASN A 52 7.22 -42.67 7.35
C ASN A 52 7.50 -42.44 5.86
N GLN A 53 6.53 -41.91 5.11
CA GLN A 53 6.74 -41.55 3.72
C GLN A 53 7.58 -40.25 3.62
N PRO A 54 8.36 -40.07 2.56
CA PRO A 54 9.15 -38.85 2.32
C PRO A 54 8.34 -37.56 2.46
N ILE A 55 7.03 -37.61 2.16
CA ILE A 55 6.09 -36.50 2.29
C ILE A 55 5.83 -36.12 3.75
N GLY A 56 5.60 -37.10 4.64
CA GLY A 56 5.36 -36.86 6.07
C GLY A 56 6.58 -36.25 6.76
N ARG A 57 7.77 -36.81 6.48
CA ARG A 57 9.05 -36.28 7.00
C ARG A 57 9.31 -34.85 6.54
N PHE A 58 9.02 -34.54 5.27
CA PHE A 58 9.16 -33.19 4.75
C PHE A 58 8.19 -32.21 5.41
N GLN A 59 6.94 -32.61 5.64
CA GLN A 59 5.94 -31.79 6.32
C GLN A 59 6.31 -31.50 7.78
N ASP A 60 6.79 -32.50 8.51
CA ASP A 60 7.21 -32.32 9.91
C ASP A 60 8.42 -31.38 10.03
N MET A 61 9.38 -31.52 9.11
CA MET A 61 10.52 -30.63 9.00
C MET A 61 10.12 -29.18 8.66
N LEU A 62 9.22 -28.99 7.69
CA LEU A 62 8.68 -27.68 7.37
C LEU A 62 7.95 -27.07 8.58
N ARG A 63 7.17 -27.87 9.31
CA ARG A 63 6.46 -27.42 10.52
C ARG A 63 7.43 -26.97 11.61
N ALA A 64 8.53 -27.71 11.83
CA ALA A 64 9.55 -27.35 12.80
C ALA A 64 10.25 -26.02 12.44
N GLU A 65 10.64 -25.86 11.18
CA GLU A 65 11.24 -24.61 10.70
C GLU A 65 10.25 -23.44 10.74
N LEU A 66 8.99 -23.69 10.40
CA LEU A 66 7.92 -22.70 10.49
C LEU A 66 7.67 -22.24 11.92
N GLN A 67 7.60 -23.18 12.88
CA GLN A 67 7.45 -22.85 14.31
C GLN A 67 8.63 -22.01 14.82
N LYS A 68 9.87 -22.34 14.42
CA LYS A 68 11.05 -21.56 14.74
C LYS A 68 10.95 -20.13 14.20
N VAL A 69 10.57 -19.99 12.92
CA VAL A 69 10.45 -18.69 12.26
C VAL A 69 9.35 -17.84 12.93
N ASN A 70 8.20 -18.45 13.21
CA ASN A 70 7.08 -17.83 13.94
C ASN A 70 7.50 -17.33 15.32
N GLN A 71 8.11 -18.20 16.13
CA GLN A 71 8.48 -17.85 17.50
C GLN A 71 9.45 -16.66 17.52
N PHE A 72 10.49 -16.69 16.68
CA PHE A 72 11.46 -15.59 16.63
C PHE A 72 10.82 -14.29 16.14
N ALA A 73 9.97 -14.35 15.12
CA ALA A 73 9.31 -13.17 14.58
C ALA A 73 8.40 -12.48 15.62
N CYS A 74 7.61 -13.26 16.37
CA CYS A 74 6.76 -12.76 17.44
C CYS A 74 7.58 -12.15 18.58
N VAL A 75 8.62 -12.84 19.06
CA VAL A 75 9.50 -12.33 20.12
C VAL A 75 10.18 -11.04 19.69
N LYS A 76 10.64 -10.94 18.43
CA LYS A 76 11.27 -9.73 17.93
C LYS A 76 10.30 -8.56 17.77
N HIS A 77 9.08 -8.82 17.32
CA HIS A 77 8.05 -7.79 17.30
C HIS A 77 7.78 -7.24 18.70
N GLU A 78 7.64 -8.13 19.70
CA GLU A 78 7.42 -7.76 21.10
C GLU A 78 8.62 -7.01 21.70
N ASP A 79 9.85 -7.46 21.44
CA ASP A 79 11.09 -6.80 21.86
C ASP A 79 11.13 -5.34 21.36
N VAL A 80 10.87 -5.14 20.07
CA VAL A 80 10.85 -3.81 19.44
C VAL A 80 9.72 -2.96 20.01
N PHE A 81 8.54 -3.54 20.18
CA PHE A 81 7.38 -2.87 20.75
C PHE A 81 7.65 -2.36 22.17
N LEU A 82 8.14 -3.24 23.05
CA LEU A 82 8.48 -2.90 24.44
C LEU A 82 9.67 -1.94 24.51
N GLY A 83 10.64 -2.07 23.61
CA GLY A 83 11.77 -1.16 23.48
C GLY A 83 11.32 0.27 23.15
N LEU A 84 10.48 0.41 22.13
CA LEU A 84 9.89 1.69 21.74
C LEU A 84 9.03 2.28 22.86
N ARG A 85 8.24 1.46 23.56
CA ARG A 85 7.45 1.91 24.72
C ARG A 85 8.33 2.55 25.80
N ARG A 86 9.43 1.89 26.16
CA ARG A 86 10.38 2.43 27.14
C ARG A 86 10.99 3.75 26.68
N LEU A 87 11.34 3.88 25.40
CA LEU A 87 11.88 5.12 24.82
C LEU A 87 10.84 6.25 24.83
N CYS A 88 9.58 5.94 24.50
CA CYS A 88 8.48 6.90 24.57
C CYS A 88 8.27 7.44 25.98
N GLU A 89 8.40 6.61 27.03
CA GLU A 89 8.28 7.04 28.42
C GLU A 89 9.50 7.84 28.88
N GLN A 90 10.71 7.45 28.47
CA GLN A 90 11.92 8.22 28.74
C GLN A 90 11.87 9.62 28.12
N CYS A 91 11.32 9.75 26.90
CA CYS A 91 11.14 11.03 26.21
C CYS A 91 9.98 11.88 26.74
N ARG A 92 9.22 11.41 27.74
CA ARG A 92 8.16 12.20 28.39
C ARG A 92 8.74 13.29 29.29
N LYS A 93 9.94 13.05 29.83
CA LYS A 93 10.69 14.03 30.63
C LYS A 93 11.50 14.94 29.70
N LYS A 94 11.75 16.19 30.12
CA LYS A 94 12.69 17.07 29.41
C LYS A 94 14.07 16.42 29.43
N LEU A 95 14.64 16.22 28.25
CA LEU A 95 15.98 15.64 28.08
C LEU A 95 17.02 16.74 28.32
N THR A 96 18.11 16.39 29.00
CA THR A 96 19.28 17.28 29.06
C THR A 96 19.98 17.31 27.69
N PRO A 97 20.68 18.40 27.33
CA PRO A 97 21.37 18.50 26.04
C PRO A 97 22.33 17.34 25.73
N GLU A 98 22.95 16.74 26.77
CA GLU A 98 23.84 15.57 26.65
C GLU A 98 23.08 14.26 26.35
N GLU A 99 21.82 14.14 26.77
CA GLU A 99 20.99 12.95 26.56
C GLU A 99 20.25 12.94 25.22
N VAL A 100 20.11 14.10 24.56
CA VAL A 100 19.36 14.24 23.30
C VAL A 100 19.95 13.36 22.18
N ALA A 101 21.27 13.43 21.97
CA ALA A 101 21.96 12.68 20.94
C ALA A 101 21.94 11.15 21.15
N PRO A 102 22.29 10.60 22.33
CA PRO A 102 22.23 9.16 22.55
C PRO A 102 20.80 8.62 22.50
N MET A 103 19.80 9.42 22.91
CA MET A 103 18.39 9.02 22.77
C MET A 103 17.98 8.90 21.30
N ALA A 104 18.35 9.87 20.46
CA ALA A 104 18.08 9.83 19.02
C ALA A 104 18.69 8.59 18.37
N GLN A 105 19.92 8.21 18.76
CA GLN A 105 20.56 7.00 18.24
C GLN A 105 19.83 5.73 18.67
N LYS A 106 19.33 5.65 19.90
CA LYS A 106 18.52 4.50 20.35
C LYS A 106 17.23 4.36 19.54
N ILE A 107 16.53 5.46 19.27
CA ILE A 107 15.30 5.44 18.45
C ILE A 107 15.64 5.04 17.00
N ARG A 108 16.75 5.55 16.44
CA ARG A 108 17.25 5.17 15.12
C ARG A 108 17.54 3.67 15.02
N ASN A 109 18.23 3.11 16.02
CA ASN A 109 18.52 1.68 16.08
C ASN A 109 17.23 0.83 16.10
N MET A 110 16.18 1.27 16.82
CA MET A 110 14.88 0.59 16.78
C MET A 110 14.25 0.65 15.38
N GLY A 111 14.37 1.78 14.68
CA GLY A 111 13.95 1.91 13.28
C GLY A 111 14.72 0.96 12.33
N GLU A 112 15.99 0.71 12.59
CA GLU A 112 16.80 -0.27 11.84
C GLU A 112 16.38 -1.70 12.16
N GLU A 113 16.08 -2.03 13.41
CA GLU A 113 15.53 -3.33 13.81
C GLU A 113 14.17 -3.63 13.15
N ILE A 114 13.29 -2.63 13.01
CA ILE A 114 12.03 -2.77 12.25
C ILE A 114 12.32 -3.14 10.79
N GLY A 115 13.33 -2.52 10.18
CA GLY A 115 13.77 -2.84 8.81
C GLY A 115 14.35 -4.26 8.70
N HIS A 116 15.11 -4.71 9.70
CA HIS A 116 15.62 -6.08 9.77
C HIS A 116 14.50 -7.11 9.93
N LEU A 117 13.48 -6.81 10.74
CA LEU A 117 12.30 -7.67 10.92
C LEU A 117 11.48 -7.79 9.64
N ASP A 118 11.26 -6.69 8.90
CA ASP A 118 10.61 -6.74 7.58
C ASP A 118 11.38 -7.64 6.60
N ALA A 119 12.71 -7.46 6.53
CA ALA A 119 13.55 -8.30 5.68
C ALA A 119 13.49 -9.78 6.09
N TYR A 120 13.48 -10.06 7.39
CA TYR A 120 13.35 -11.41 7.92
C TYR A 120 12.04 -12.08 7.49
N VAL A 121 10.90 -11.39 7.64
CA VAL A 121 9.59 -11.93 7.22
C VAL A 121 9.57 -12.23 5.73
N ARG A 122 9.94 -11.25 4.91
CA ARG A 122 9.91 -11.40 3.45
C ARG A 122 10.84 -12.48 2.93
N LEU A 123 12.08 -12.51 3.42
CA LEU A 123 13.06 -13.51 2.99
C LEU A 123 12.62 -14.92 3.43
N ASN A 124 12.13 -15.12 4.65
CA ASN A 124 11.65 -16.44 5.06
C ASN A 124 10.43 -16.89 4.24
N TYR A 125 9.46 -15.99 3.98
CA TYR A 125 8.33 -16.30 3.10
C TYR A 125 8.78 -16.75 1.70
N MET A 126 9.69 -15.99 1.07
CA MET A 126 10.28 -16.37 -0.21
C MET A 126 11.03 -17.71 -0.14
N GLY A 127 11.74 -17.96 0.95
CA GLY A 127 12.47 -19.20 1.19
C GLY A 127 11.54 -20.41 1.24
N PHE A 128 10.44 -20.31 2.00
CA PHE A 128 9.43 -21.37 2.07
C PHE A 128 8.76 -21.61 0.73
N GLN A 129 8.38 -20.55 0.01
CA GLN A 129 7.80 -20.68 -1.33
C GLN A 129 8.76 -21.39 -2.29
N MET A 130 10.02 -20.96 -2.36
CA MET A 130 11.03 -21.58 -3.22
C MET A 130 11.31 -23.04 -2.84
N LEU A 131 11.24 -23.37 -1.56
CA LEU A 131 11.49 -24.73 -1.07
C LEU A 131 10.34 -25.67 -1.43
N THR A 132 9.09 -25.24 -1.25
CA THR A 132 7.92 -26.04 -1.61
C THR A 132 7.75 -26.21 -3.12
N GLU A 133 8.03 -25.17 -3.91
CA GLU A 133 8.07 -25.28 -5.38
C GLU A 133 9.12 -26.29 -5.84
N LYS A 134 10.30 -26.30 -5.19
CA LYS A 134 11.35 -27.28 -5.51
C LYS A 134 10.93 -28.70 -5.12
N PHE A 135 10.31 -28.89 -3.96
CA PHE A 135 9.79 -30.18 -3.52
C PHE A 135 8.77 -30.75 -4.51
N ASP A 136 7.81 -29.93 -4.93
CA ASP A 136 6.81 -30.30 -5.93
C ASP A 136 7.45 -30.70 -7.26
N LEU A 137 8.46 -29.97 -7.73
CA LEU A 137 9.21 -30.32 -8.94
C LEU A 137 9.93 -31.67 -8.81
N CYS A 138 10.52 -31.95 -7.64
CA CYS A 138 11.31 -33.15 -7.40
C CYS A 138 10.48 -34.44 -7.23
N LEU A 139 9.24 -34.33 -6.74
CA LEU A 139 8.37 -35.48 -6.45
C LEU A 139 7.14 -35.56 -7.38
N GLY A 140 6.96 -34.58 -8.27
CA GLY A 140 5.80 -34.52 -9.17
C GLY A 140 4.49 -34.26 -8.44
N THR A 141 4.53 -33.63 -7.26
CA THR A 141 3.37 -33.25 -6.47
C THR A 141 2.93 -31.81 -6.77
N CYS A 142 1.74 -31.43 -6.28
CA CYS A 142 1.20 -30.07 -6.41
C CYS A 142 0.79 -29.48 -5.05
N GLY A 143 1.50 -29.86 -3.98
CA GLY A 143 1.17 -29.49 -2.60
C GLY A 143 1.61 -28.08 -2.21
N SER A 144 2.52 -27.46 -2.97
CA SER A 144 3.05 -26.12 -2.68
C SER A 144 1.95 -25.06 -2.61
N ALA A 145 0.95 -25.11 -3.49
CA ALA A 145 -0.14 -24.14 -3.51
C ALA A 145 -0.95 -24.13 -2.21
N LEU A 146 -1.23 -25.32 -1.65
CA LEU A 146 -1.95 -25.46 -0.38
C LEU A 146 -1.11 -24.96 0.80
N PHE A 147 0.19 -25.30 0.83
CA PHE A 147 1.08 -24.85 1.89
C PHE A 147 1.29 -23.33 1.86
N VAL A 148 1.55 -22.76 0.67
CA VAL A 148 1.76 -21.31 0.50
C VAL A 148 0.49 -20.54 0.84
N SER A 149 -0.69 -21.05 0.51
CA SER A 149 -1.95 -20.46 0.97
C SER A 149 -2.06 -20.46 2.49
N GLY A 150 -1.61 -21.52 3.17
CA GLY A 150 -1.56 -21.60 4.63
C GLY A 150 -0.55 -20.65 5.27
N LEU A 151 0.59 -20.39 4.62
CA LEU A 151 1.63 -19.47 5.13
C LEU A 151 1.08 -18.06 5.40
N HIS A 152 0.10 -17.60 4.62
CA HIS A 152 -0.52 -16.30 4.84
C HIS A 152 -1.30 -16.21 6.15
N CYS A 153 -1.70 -17.34 6.74
CA CYS A 153 -2.34 -17.39 8.04
C CYS A 153 -1.34 -17.49 9.19
N GLU A 154 -0.06 -17.72 8.90
CA GLU A 154 0.96 -17.91 9.92
C GLU A 154 1.34 -16.59 10.63
N PRO A 155 1.64 -16.63 11.95
CA PRO A 155 1.97 -15.44 12.73
C PRO A 155 3.08 -14.56 12.14
N PHE A 156 4.16 -15.16 11.61
CA PHE A 156 5.29 -14.38 11.07
C PHE A 156 4.91 -13.56 9.83
N CYS A 157 3.88 -13.97 9.07
CA CYS A 157 3.38 -13.24 7.91
C CYS A 157 2.41 -12.13 8.30
N ASN A 158 1.75 -12.24 9.46
CA ASN A 158 0.76 -11.29 9.97
C ASN A 158 1.29 -10.42 11.11
N ILE A 159 2.60 -10.13 11.10
CA ILE A 159 3.19 -9.17 12.03
C ILE A 159 2.59 -7.79 11.79
N ARG A 160 2.05 -7.19 12.85
CA ARG A 160 1.50 -5.83 12.81
C ARG A 160 2.62 -4.79 12.80
N PHE A 161 3.12 -4.50 11.60
CA PHE A 161 4.11 -3.44 11.38
C PHE A 161 3.54 -2.05 11.65
N ASP A 162 2.24 -1.83 11.45
CA ASP A 162 1.59 -0.54 11.67
C ASP A 162 1.81 -0.05 13.12
N ASP A 163 1.68 -0.94 14.11
CA ASP A 163 1.83 -0.61 15.54
C ASP A 163 3.22 -0.09 15.87
N ILE A 164 4.26 -0.79 15.43
CA ILE A 164 5.65 -0.46 15.71
C ILE A 164 6.10 0.77 14.93
N LEU A 165 5.56 1.00 13.73
CA LEU A 165 5.82 2.20 12.94
C LEU A 165 5.13 3.44 13.53
N ILE A 166 3.90 3.29 14.00
CA ILE A 166 3.17 4.31 14.76
C ILE A 166 3.92 4.67 16.04
N LEU A 167 4.33 3.67 16.82
CA LEU A 167 5.11 3.87 18.04
C LEU A 167 6.46 4.54 17.77
N LEU A 168 7.14 4.16 16.69
CA LEU A 168 8.36 4.84 16.25
C LEU A 168 8.09 6.32 15.94
N GLY A 169 6.97 6.62 15.28
CA GLY A 169 6.54 7.99 15.01
C GLY A 169 6.25 8.79 16.27
N LEU A 170 5.60 8.17 17.25
CA LEU A 170 5.36 8.77 18.56
C LEU A 170 6.68 9.03 19.31
N ALA A 171 7.62 8.07 19.30
CA ALA A 171 8.92 8.21 19.94
C ALA A 171 9.69 9.42 19.38
N TRP A 172 9.73 9.57 18.05
CA TRP A 172 10.33 10.72 17.39
C TRP A 172 9.59 12.02 17.68
N ALA A 173 8.26 12.00 17.74
CA ALA A 173 7.47 13.19 18.10
C ALA A 173 7.79 13.67 19.53
N ARG A 174 7.83 12.75 20.49
CA ARG A 174 8.20 13.06 21.88
C ARG A 174 9.65 13.52 22.01
N TRP A 175 10.58 12.89 21.30
CA TRP A 175 11.97 13.32 21.28
C TRP A 175 12.11 14.76 20.76
N ARG A 176 11.41 15.13 19.67
CA ARG A 176 11.37 16.51 19.15
C ARG A 176 10.77 17.48 20.16
N ALA A 177 9.69 17.08 20.84
CA ALA A 177 9.06 17.90 21.88
C ALA A 177 10.00 18.11 23.09
N ALA A 178 10.68 17.06 23.53
CA ALA A 178 11.59 17.08 24.67
C ALA A 178 12.88 17.90 24.43
N GLN A 179 13.31 18.03 23.17
CA GLN A 179 14.43 18.91 22.79
C GLN A 179 14.03 20.39 22.72
N SER A 180 12.75 20.69 22.45
CA SER A 180 12.30 22.07 22.29
C SER A 180 12.22 22.82 23.63
N THR A 181 13.05 23.85 23.79
CA THR A 181 12.85 24.90 24.81
C THR A 181 11.57 25.66 24.45
N ALA A 182 10.44 25.24 25.02
CA ALA A 182 9.13 25.92 25.12
C ALA A 182 8.73 26.96 24.04
N GLU A 183 7.54 26.76 23.45
CA GLU A 183 6.67 27.73 22.72
C GLU A 183 6.43 27.53 21.21
N GLN A 184 7.10 26.59 20.53
CA GLN A 184 6.82 26.30 19.11
C GLN A 184 5.81 25.16 18.87
N ALA A 185 5.44 24.41 19.91
CA ALA A 185 4.33 23.45 19.87
C ALA A 185 3.00 24.17 20.18
N LYS A 186 2.64 25.19 19.41
CA LYS A 186 1.22 25.56 19.36
C LYS A 186 0.53 24.42 18.62
N ASP A 187 -0.39 23.75 19.30
CA ASP A 187 -1.30 22.72 18.80
C ASP A 187 -2.13 23.32 17.65
N ALA A 188 -1.51 23.39 16.49
CA ALA A 188 -2.05 24.02 15.31
C ALA A 188 -2.71 22.93 14.49
N THR A 189 -4.04 22.88 14.52
CA THR A 189 -4.81 22.09 13.56
C THR A 189 -4.35 22.47 12.15
N TRP A 190 -3.80 21.51 11.42
CA TRP A 190 -3.28 21.77 10.07
C TRP A 190 -4.39 22.37 9.20
N LYS A 191 -4.16 23.59 8.69
CA LYS A 191 -5.06 24.25 7.73
C LYS A 191 -4.40 24.28 6.36
N PRO A 192 -5.10 23.83 5.30
CA PRO A 192 -4.57 23.90 3.94
C PRO A 192 -4.30 25.36 3.54
N PRO A 193 -3.11 25.71 3.03
CA PRO A 193 -2.81 27.08 2.61
C PRO A 193 -3.60 27.49 1.36
N GLU A 194 -4.02 28.76 1.27
CA GLU A 194 -4.97 29.26 0.26
C GLU A 194 -4.36 29.45 -1.14
N SER A 195 -3.08 29.80 -1.30
CA SER A 195 -2.39 29.73 -2.60
C SER A 195 -0.87 29.71 -2.45
N PHE A 196 -0.18 28.82 -3.17
CA PHE A 196 1.29 28.75 -3.20
C PHE A 196 1.79 27.99 -4.43
N ILE A 197 3.08 28.17 -4.76
CA ILE A 197 3.73 27.43 -5.84
C ILE A 197 4.18 26.07 -5.29
N ARG A 198 3.63 25.00 -5.85
CA ARG A 198 3.93 23.62 -5.48
C ARG A 198 4.85 23.00 -6.51
N ASN A 199 6.04 22.57 -6.10
CA ASN A 199 6.79 21.59 -6.87
C ASN A 199 6.38 20.19 -6.39
N THR A 200 6.06 19.28 -7.32
CA THR A 200 5.62 17.92 -6.99
C THR A 200 6.41 16.92 -7.80
N SER A 201 7.19 16.10 -7.10
CA SER A 201 7.98 15.01 -7.68
C SER A 201 7.39 13.67 -7.26
N LYS A 202 7.44 12.70 -8.17
CA LYS A 202 6.93 11.34 -7.94
C LYS A 202 8.03 10.33 -8.20
N TYR A 203 8.08 9.30 -7.35
CA TYR A 203 9.06 8.25 -7.40
C TYR A 203 8.37 6.89 -7.29
N TRP A 204 8.89 5.90 -8.01
CA TRP A 204 8.56 4.50 -7.78
C TRP A 204 9.56 3.90 -6.80
N VAL A 205 9.03 3.22 -5.79
CA VAL A 205 9.80 2.59 -4.71
C VAL A 205 9.50 1.10 -4.73
N GLN A 206 10.53 0.28 -4.62
CA GLN A 206 10.36 -1.16 -4.55
C GLN A 206 9.61 -1.56 -3.26
N PRO A 207 8.70 -2.55 -3.29
CA PRO A 207 7.96 -2.98 -2.11
C PRO A 207 8.85 -3.39 -0.92
N ASP A 208 10.02 -3.99 -1.18
CA ASP A 208 10.99 -4.41 -0.16
C ASP A 208 11.69 -3.26 0.57
N LYS A 209 11.60 -2.03 0.05
CA LYS A 209 12.20 -0.83 0.66
C LYS A 209 11.17 0.07 1.33
N VAL A 210 9.89 -0.28 1.28
CA VAL A 210 8.79 0.55 1.81
C VAL A 210 8.93 0.77 3.31
N VAL A 211 9.15 -0.28 4.10
CA VAL A 211 9.27 -0.17 5.57
C VAL A 211 10.49 0.67 5.95
N MET A 212 11.64 0.41 5.33
CA MET A 212 12.86 1.20 5.54
C MET A 212 12.67 2.67 5.18
N LEU A 213 11.96 2.97 4.10
CA LEU A 213 11.64 4.34 3.71
C LEU A 213 10.74 5.02 4.77
N LYS A 214 9.74 4.32 5.29
CA LYS A 214 8.87 4.85 6.35
C LYS A 214 9.68 5.18 7.61
N THR A 215 10.54 4.28 8.09
CA THR A 215 11.35 4.53 9.30
C THR A 215 12.27 5.74 9.15
N ARG A 216 12.86 5.96 7.96
CA ARG A 216 13.69 7.13 7.65
C ARG A 216 12.89 8.43 7.50
N ILE A 217 11.68 8.39 6.95
CA ILE A 217 10.82 9.60 6.84
C ILE A 217 10.35 10.06 8.22
N VAL A 218 9.94 9.11 9.06
CA VAL A 218 9.34 9.36 10.39
C VAL A 218 10.30 10.07 11.35
N GLU A 219 11.61 9.86 11.18
CA GLU A 219 12.66 10.61 11.87
C GLU A 219 12.51 12.13 11.69
N HIS A 220 12.07 12.59 10.52
CA HIS A 220 11.98 14.00 10.17
C HIS A 220 10.55 14.54 10.12
N LEU A 221 9.59 13.73 9.67
CA LEU A 221 8.20 14.12 9.43
C LEU A 221 7.24 13.15 10.14
N PRO A 222 6.37 13.62 11.06
CA PRO A 222 5.39 12.76 11.70
C PRO A 222 4.30 12.30 10.71
N TYR A 223 3.63 11.20 11.05
CA TYR A 223 2.43 10.76 10.35
C TYR A 223 1.34 11.83 10.42
N LEU A 224 0.69 12.07 9.28
CA LEU A 224 -0.46 12.95 9.17
C LEU A 224 -1.73 12.09 9.14
N ILE A 225 -2.38 11.94 10.29
CA ILE A 225 -3.68 11.29 10.39
C ILE A 225 -4.75 12.36 10.15
N PHE A 226 -5.53 12.18 9.08
CA PHE A 226 -6.56 13.14 8.70
C PHE A 226 -7.65 13.21 9.78
N GLY A 227 -7.98 14.42 10.23
CA GLY A 227 -9.08 14.66 11.16
C GLY A 227 -8.70 14.65 12.65
N ALA A 228 -7.44 14.42 13.00
CA ALA A 228 -6.95 14.50 14.38
C ALA A 228 -5.91 15.62 14.55
N SER A 229 -6.08 16.45 15.59
CA SER A 229 -5.08 17.42 16.09
C SER A 229 -3.81 16.70 16.58
N GLN A 230 -2.71 17.42 16.81
CA GLN A 230 -1.47 16.77 17.27
C GLN A 230 -1.65 16.14 18.67
N SER A 231 -2.46 16.76 19.53
CA SER A 231 -2.85 16.21 20.83
C SER A 231 -3.78 14.99 20.71
N GLU A 232 -4.74 15.01 19.79
CA GLU A 232 -5.57 13.82 19.49
C GLU A 232 -4.75 12.72 18.85
N GLN A 233 -3.82 13.04 17.95
CA GLN A 233 -2.86 12.09 17.41
C GLN A 233 -2.00 11.52 18.53
N GLU A 234 -1.49 12.31 19.46
CA GLU A 234 -0.73 11.77 20.60
C GLU A 234 -1.58 10.88 21.51
N LYS A 235 -2.87 11.20 21.72
CA LYS A 235 -3.82 10.37 22.50
C LYS A 235 -4.30 9.12 21.77
N LEU A 236 -4.43 9.20 20.45
CA LEU A 236 -4.84 8.10 19.57
C LEU A 236 -3.64 7.16 19.34
N LEU A 237 -2.45 7.73 19.09
CA LEU A 237 -1.19 7.02 18.89
C LEU A 237 -0.57 6.53 20.19
N GLU A 238 -1.11 6.90 21.36
CA GLU A 238 -0.89 6.18 22.62
C GLU A 238 -1.57 4.81 22.47
N PRO A 239 -0.86 3.72 22.15
CA PRO A 239 -1.47 2.40 22.01
C PRO A 239 -1.93 1.86 23.38
N PHE A 240 -1.82 2.66 24.44
CA PHE A 240 -1.97 2.30 25.84
C PHE A 240 -3.18 2.93 26.52
N ALA A 241 -3.98 3.77 25.85
CA ALA A 241 -5.33 4.02 26.36
C ALA A 241 -6.07 2.67 26.51
N LEU A 242 -5.95 1.77 25.54
CA LEU A 242 -6.61 0.45 25.56
C LEU A 242 -6.09 -0.53 26.63
N LEU A 243 -4.80 -0.46 27.02
CA LEU A 243 -4.21 -1.40 28.00
C LEU A 243 -4.28 -0.88 29.44
N ASP A 244 -4.29 0.43 29.67
CA ASP A 244 -4.55 1.00 31.01
C ASP A 244 -6.05 1.10 31.32
N LEU A 245 -6.94 1.09 30.29
CA LEU A 245 -8.40 1.12 30.46
C LEU A 245 -9.02 -0.21 30.94
N GLU A 246 -8.29 -1.32 30.95
CA GLU A 246 -8.76 -2.55 31.63
C GLU A 246 -8.89 -2.35 33.15
N TYR A 247 -8.35 -1.25 33.71
CA TYR A 247 -8.39 -0.98 35.16
C TYR A 247 -9.41 0.10 35.59
N SER A 248 -10.08 0.79 34.66
CA SER A 248 -11.09 1.79 35.00
C SER A 248 -12.34 1.63 34.15
N GLY A 249 -13.34 0.92 34.69
CA GLY A 249 -14.58 0.56 34.02
C GLY A 249 -15.29 1.73 33.33
N MET A 250 -15.17 1.78 32.01
CA MET A 250 -16.00 2.59 31.09
C MET A 250 -16.71 1.67 30.08
N ASP A 251 -17.89 2.11 29.64
CA ASP A 251 -18.88 1.34 28.86
C ASP A 251 -18.36 0.68 27.55
N SER A 252 -18.86 -0.53 27.27
CA SER A 252 -18.61 -1.33 26.05
C SER A 252 -18.82 -0.60 24.72
N GLN A 253 -19.60 0.49 24.70
CA GLN A 253 -19.82 1.29 23.49
C GLN A 253 -18.61 2.16 23.13
N ALA A 254 -17.80 2.60 24.10
CA ALA A 254 -16.54 3.27 23.82
C ALA A 254 -15.51 2.28 23.25
N MET A 255 -15.45 1.05 23.79
CA MET A 255 -14.57 -0.02 23.30
C MET A 255 -14.82 -0.37 21.82
N SER A 256 -16.07 -0.35 21.35
CA SER A 256 -16.38 -0.58 19.93
C SER A 256 -15.96 0.57 19.01
N ALA A 257 -15.87 1.80 19.51
CA ALA A 257 -15.33 2.93 18.74
C ALA A 257 -13.80 2.91 18.68
N TYR A 258 -13.14 2.22 19.62
CA TYR A 258 -11.68 2.03 19.70
C TYR A 258 -11.19 0.68 19.14
N SER A 259 -12.06 -0.29 18.86
CA SER A 259 -11.66 -1.59 18.29
C SER A 259 -11.26 -1.55 16.82
N GLY A 260 -11.24 -0.36 16.20
CA GLY A 260 -10.54 -0.15 14.94
C GLY A 260 -9.06 -0.04 15.26
N THR A 261 -8.30 -1.11 15.04
CA THR A 261 -6.83 -1.08 15.04
C THR A 261 -6.38 0.12 14.21
N MET A 262 -5.69 1.09 14.83
CA MET A 262 -5.24 2.27 14.09
C MET A 262 -4.25 1.85 13.01
N GLU A 263 -4.63 2.06 11.75
CA GLU A 263 -3.76 1.80 10.61
C GLU A 263 -2.96 3.08 10.29
N GLU A 264 -1.65 2.95 10.07
CA GLU A 264 -0.83 4.10 9.61
C GLU A 264 -1.16 4.52 8.18
N SER A 265 -1.87 3.67 7.45
CA SER A 265 -2.26 3.89 6.06
C SER A 265 -3.77 3.79 5.91
N GLN A 266 -4.34 4.64 5.07
CA GLN A 266 -5.77 4.66 4.81
C GLN A 266 -6.05 4.04 3.43
N LEU A 267 -7.06 3.17 3.33
CA LEU A 267 -7.54 2.71 2.04
C LEU A 267 -8.21 3.86 1.27
N LEU A 268 -7.73 4.14 0.06
CA LEU A 268 -8.34 5.11 -0.86
C LEU A 268 -8.69 4.43 -2.16
N SER A 269 -9.91 4.69 -2.63
CA SER A 269 -10.34 4.29 -3.96
C SER A 269 -10.80 5.50 -4.77
N SER A 270 -10.54 5.48 -6.08
CA SER A 270 -10.96 6.55 -6.99
C SER A 270 -11.34 5.97 -8.33
N VAL A 271 -12.57 6.21 -8.74
CA VAL A 271 -13.12 5.83 -10.05
C VAL A 271 -13.01 7.02 -10.97
N TYR A 272 -12.25 6.87 -12.06
CA TYR A 272 -12.04 7.87 -13.09
C TYR A 272 -13.11 7.72 -14.17
N PHE A 273 -13.50 8.88 -14.69
CA PHE A 273 -14.50 9.01 -15.74
C PHE A 273 -13.84 9.41 -17.06
N ASP A 274 -14.16 8.69 -18.12
CA ASP A 274 -13.77 9.03 -19.48
C ASP A 274 -14.89 8.66 -20.46
N SER A 275 -14.83 9.19 -21.66
CA SER A 275 -15.70 8.79 -22.76
C SER A 275 -15.25 7.44 -23.33
N PRO A 276 -16.12 6.71 -24.05
CA PRO A 276 -15.76 5.43 -24.68
C PRO A 276 -14.54 5.50 -25.60
N ASP A 277 -14.30 6.67 -26.22
CA ASP A 277 -13.18 6.97 -27.11
C ASP A 277 -11.94 7.55 -26.39
N ALA A 278 -11.91 7.53 -25.06
CA ALA A 278 -10.81 7.99 -24.21
C ALA A 278 -10.43 9.47 -24.44
N LYS A 279 -11.43 10.35 -24.56
CA LYS A 279 -11.21 11.78 -24.87
C LYS A 279 -10.47 12.50 -23.75
N CYS A 280 -10.86 12.32 -22.49
CA CYS A 280 -10.17 12.92 -21.35
C CYS A 280 -8.72 12.42 -21.26
N TYR A 281 -8.47 11.14 -21.54
CA TYR A 281 -7.11 10.61 -21.64
C TYR A 281 -6.28 11.37 -22.67
N ARG A 282 -6.79 11.52 -23.91
CA ARG A 282 -6.06 12.21 -25.01
C ARG A 282 -5.73 13.65 -24.65
N GLU A 283 -6.70 14.41 -24.15
CA GLU A 283 -6.51 15.79 -23.70
C GLU A 283 -5.42 15.87 -22.60
N ARG A 284 -5.46 14.93 -21.64
CA ARG A 284 -4.52 14.90 -20.49
C ARG A 284 -3.12 14.45 -20.85
N ILE A 285 -2.93 13.52 -21.80
CA ILE A 285 -1.60 13.07 -22.22
C ILE A 285 -0.91 14.09 -23.11
N ARG A 286 -1.67 14.75 -23.99
CA ARG A 286 -1.19 15.88 -24.80
C ARG A 286 -0.97 17.16 -24.01
N ARG A 287 -1.52 17.21 -22.79
CA ARG A 287 -1.46 18.38 -21.90
C ARG A 287 -2.10 19.61 -22.53
N GLU A 288 -3.25 19.40 -23.16
CA GLU A 288 -4.03 20.49 -23.75
C GLU A 288 -4.47 21.47 -22.66
N GLU A 289 -4.43 22.77 -22.98
CA GLU A 289 -4.89 23.83 -22.09
C GLU A 289 -6.36 23.61 -21.71
N GLY A 290 -6.65 23.66 -20.42
CA GLY A 290 -7.99 23.38 -19.90
C GLY A 290 -8.36 21.89 -19.85
N ALA A 291 -7.43 20.95 -20.10
CA ALA A 291 -7.73 19.52 -20.05
C ALA A 291 -8.25 19.08 -18.67
N ARG A 292 -9.49 18.58 -18.65
CA ARG A 292 -10.22 18.22 -17.44
C ARG A 292 -10.19 16.72 -17.19
N LEU A 293 -10.17 16.32 -15.92
CA LEU A 293 -10.28 14.93 -15.50
C LEU A 293 -11.20 14.85 -14.27
N VAL A 294 -12.25 14.04 -14.37
CA VAL A 294 -13.21 13.79 -13.30
C VAL A 294 -12.93 12.45 -12.65
N ARG A 295 -13.06 12.39 -11.34
CA ARG A 295 -13.02 11.14 -10.58
C ARG A 295 -13.87 11.22 -9.33
N PHE A 296 -14.54 10.13 -8.99
CA PHE A 296 -15.26 9.99 -7.74
C PHE A 296 -14.40 9.18 -6.77
N ARG A 297 -14.29 9.65 -5.53
CA ARG A 297 -13.36 9.11 -4.53
C ARG A 297 -14.07 8.89 -3.22
N TRP A 298 -13.73 7.82 -2.54
CA TRP A 298 -14.08 7.62 -1.14
C TRP A 298 -12.88 7.14 -0.34
N TYR A 299 -13.03 7.17 0.97
CA TYR A 299 -12.06 6.70 1.94
C TYR A 299 -12.61 5.48 2.68
N GLY A 300 -11.73 4.54 3.01
CA GLY A 300 -12.09 3.26 3.62
C GLY A 300 -12.82 2.30 2.68
N GLU A 301 -13.38 1.25 3.26
CA GLU A 301 -14.19 0.25 2.56
C GLU A 301 -15.52 0.85 2.10
N ASN A 302 -16.04 0.41 0.96
CA ASN A 302 -17.35 0.86 0.46
C ASN A 302 -18.32 -0.32 0.43
N ASN A 303 -19.10 -0.43 1.51
CA ASN A 303 -20.12 -1.47 1.69
C ASN A 303 -21.50 -1.05 1.17
N GLN A 304 -21.55 -0.04 0.27
CA GLN A 304 -22.78 0.53 -0.28
C GLN A 304 -23.70 1.18 0.76
N GLU A 305 -23.11 1.79 1.79
CA GLU A 305 -23.85 2.58 2.78
C GLU A 305 -24.36 3.89 2.17
N ASP A 306 -25.66 4.15 2.29
CA ASP A 306 -26.37 5.30 1.70
C ASP A 306 -25.73 6.66 2.01
N ASP A 307 -25.31 6.86 3.26
CA ASP A 307 -24.78 8.13 3.76
C ASP A 307 -23.26 8.26 3.62
N LYS A 308 -22.59 7.27 3.02
CA LYS A 308 -21.15 7.32 2.79
C LYS A 308 -20.78 8.50 1.90
N GLU A 309 -19.85 9.32 2.36
CA GLU A 309 -19.40 10.50 1.61
C GLU A 309 -18.57 10.12 0.38
N ILE A 310 -19.07 10.47 -0.80
CA ILE A 310 -18.35 10.36 -2.07
C ILE A 310 -17.86 11.74 -2.51
N TYR A 311 -16.55 11.86 -2.63
CA TYR A 311 -15.84 13.06 -3.06
C TYR A 311 -15.77 13.08 -4.59
N ILE A 312 -16.56 13.95 -5.20
CA ILE A 312 -16.56 14.19 -6.63
C ILE A 312 -15.48 15.23 -6.93
N GLU A 313 -14.38 14.79 -7.52
CA GLU A 313 -13.19 15.60 -7.75
C GLU A 313 -12.98 15.92 -9.23
N ARG A 314 -12.70 17.19 -9.52
CA ARG A 314 -12.29 17.67 -10.86
C ARG A 314 -10.85 18.18 -10.81
N LYS A 315 -10.05 17.78 -11.80
CA LYS A 315 -8.71 18.32 -12.03
C LYS A 315 -8.67 19.05 -13.36
N ILE A 316 -8.25 20.30 -13.34
CA ILE A 316 -8.03 21.10 -14.56
C ILE A 316 -6.53 21.27 -14.76
N HIS A 317 -6.06 21.01 -15.98
CA HIS A 317 -4.72 21.37 -16.40
C HIS A 317 -4.72 22.79 -16.98
N HIS A 318 -3.77 23.59 -16.54
CA HIS A 318 -3.39 24.83 -17.18
C HIS A 318 -1.88 24.81 -17.45
N GLU A 319 -1.48 25.37 -18.58
CA GLU A 319 -0.09 25.52 -19.01
C GLU A 319 0.66 26.51 -18.12
N GLY A 320 1.97 26.28 -17.95
CA GLY A 320 2.78 27.06 -17.00
C GLY A 320 3.03 28.51 -17.42
N TRP A 321 2.85 28.84 -18.70
CA TRP A 321 2.94 30.21 -19.22
C TRP A 321 1.60 30.95 -19.18
N GLY A 322 0.49 30.24 -18.95
CA GLY A 322 -0.83 30.84 -18.82
C GLY A 322 -1.02 31.55 -17.47
N ALA A 323 -1.99 32.46 -17.41
CA ALA A 323 -2.35 33.16 -16.17
C ALA A 323 -3.05 32.23 -15.15
N ALA A 324 -3.72 31.18 -15.62
CA ALA A 324 -4.46 30.24 -14.79
C ALA A 324 -3.54 29.13 -14.24
N LYS A 325 -3.74 28.76 -12.97
CA LYS A 325 -2.99 27.66 -12.33
C LYS A 325 -3.82 26.38 -12.36
N SER A 326 -3.17 25.24 -12.63
CA SER A 326 -3.81 23.92 -12.55
C SER A 326 -4.51 23.74 -11.19
N ALA A 327 -5.82 23.47 -11.21
CA ALA A 327 -6.66 23.42 -10.01
C ALA A 327 -7.16 22.00 -9.73
N LYS A 328 -7.34 21.70 -8.44
CA LYS A 328 -8.02 20.50 -7.95
C LYS A 328 -9.17 20.94 -7.05
N GLU A 329 -10.38 20.69 -7.50
CA GLU A 329 -11.61 21.11 -6.85
C GLU A 329 -12.48 19.90 -6.55
N ARG A 330 -13.36 20.01 -5.55
CA ARG A 330 -14.23 18.90 -5.16
C ARG A 330 -15.57 19.37 -4.62
N CYS A 331 -16.61 18.58 -4.88
CA CYS A 331 -17.84 18.55 -4.10
C CYS A 331 -17.99 17.17 -3.44
N VAL A 332 -18.97 17.03 -2.56
CA VAL A 332 -19.23 15.84 -1.76
C VAL A 332 -20.72 15.57 -1.88
N LEU A 333 -21.08 14.34 -2.22
CA LEU A 333 -22.45 13.84 -2.24
C LEU A 333 -22.51 12.54 -1.43
N PRO A 334 -23.64 12.23 -0.77
CA PRO A 334 -23.85 10.92 -0.18
C PRO A 334 -23.99 9.88 -1.28
N GLN A 335 -23.59 8.64 -0.99
CA GLN A 335 -23.52 7.57 -1.98
C GLN A 335 -24.85 7.30 -2.70
N LYS A 336 -25.98 7.37 -2.00
CA LYS A 336 -27.33 7.23 -2.57
C LYS A 336 -27.65 8.21 -3.71
N ASP A 337 -27.04 9.38 -3.69
CA ASP A 337 -27.31 10.45 -4.68
C ASP A 337 -26.36 10.37 -5.89
N VAL A 338 -25.28 9.59 -5.81
CA VAL A 338 -24.21 9.58 -6.83
C VAL A 338 -24.66 9.01 -8.16
N PHE A 339 -25.49 7.95 -8.13
CA PHE A 339 -25.97 7.34 -9.37
C PHE A 339 -26.89 8.28 -10.15
N GLU A 340 -27.84 8.92 -9.47
CA GLU A 340 -28.73 9.92 -10.09
C GLU A 340 -27.95 11.13 -10.60
N PHE A 341 -26.92 11.56 -9.87
CA PHE A 341 -26.02 12.63 -10.30
C PHE A 341 -25.26 12.24 -11.58
N MET A 342 -24.72 11.03 -11.65
CA MET A 342 -24.05 10.52 -12.85
C MET A 342 -25.00 10.45 -14.06
N LYS A 343 -26.28 10.15 -13.84
CA LYS A 343 -27.29 10.07 -14.90
C LYS A 343 -27.88 11.42 -15.31
N GLY A 344 -27.51 12.52 -14.65
CA GLY A 344 -28.06 13.85 -14.91
C GLY A 344 -29.53 14.01 -14.50
N ARG A 345 -30.02 13.13 -13.62
CA ARG A 345 -31.41 13.16 -13.09
C ARG A 345 -31.48 13.85 -11.71
N PHE A 346 -30.33 14.17 -11.14
CA PHE A 346 -30.21 14.77 -9.82
C PHE A 346 -30.46 16.27 -9.83
N ASP A 347 -31.35 16.74 -8.95
CA ASP A 347 -31.62 18.17 -8.77
C ASP A 347 -30.56 18.80 -7.85
N ILE A 348 -29.52 19.36 -8.50
CA ILE A 348 -28.41 20.05 -7.84
C ILE A 348 -28.92 21.26 -7.03
N GLU A 349 -29.88 22.02 -7.57
CA GLU A 349 -30.38 23.24 -6.93
C GLU A 349 -31.15 22.92 -5.65
N ALA A 350 -32.05 21.92 -5.71
CA ALA A 350 -32.79 21.46 -4.54
C ALA A 350 -31.85 20.87 -3.48
N TYR A 351 -30.83 20.10 -3.86
CA TYR A 351 -29.87 19.52 -2.92
C TYR A 351 -29.09 20.59 -2.14
N PHE A 352 -28.51 21.57 -2.83
CA PHE A 352 -27.76 22.64 -2.16
C PHE A 352 -28.67 23.58 -1.35
N SER A 353 -29.93 23.75 -1.75
CA SER A 353 -30.94 24.46 -0.96
C SER A 353 -31.27 23.73 0.35
N LYS A 354 -31.41 22.39 0.30
CA LYS A 354 -31.58 21.55 1.50
C LYS A 354 -30.35 21.62 2.41
N LEU A 355 -29.14 21.59 1.86
CA LEU A 355 -27.91 21.74 2.65
C LEU A 355 -27.82 23.11 3.35
N ALA A 356 -28.26 24.18 2.68
CA ALA A 356 -28.34 25.52 3.27
C ALA A 356 -29.35 25.55 4.43
N ALA A 357 -30.53 24.95 4.25
CA ALA A 357 -31.55 24.84 5.30
C ALA A 357 -31.06 24.02 6.51
N ASN A 358 -30.25 22.99 6.27
CA ASN A 358 -29.66 22.13 7.30
C ASN A 358 -28.43 22.76 8.01
N GLY A 359 -28.12 24.04 7.76
CA GLY A 359 -27.09 24.78 8.48
C GLY A 359 -25.66 24.66 7.92
N THR A 360 -25.50 24.16 6.69
CA THR A 360 -24.18 24.12 6.03
C THR A 360 -23.70 25.54 5.72
N LYS A 361 -22.44 25.86 6.01
CA LYS A 361 -21.85 27.19 5.79
C LYS A 361 -22.00 27.64 4.34
N GLU A 362 -22.48 28.87 4.13
CA GLU A 362 -22.69 29.44 2.79
C GLU A 362 -21.41 29.45 1.93
N LYS A 363 -20.24 29.71 2.54
CA LYS A 363 -18.93 29.64 1.86
C LYS A 363 -18.67 28.25 1.25
N THR A 364 -19.05 27.18 1.94
CA THR A 364 -18.88 25.81 1.48
C THR A 364 -19.79 25.52 0.29
N ILE A 365 -21.06 25.95 0.38
CA ILE A 365 -22.05 25.80 -0.70
C ILE A 365 -21.61 26.55 -1.95
N LYS A 366 -21.21 27.82 -1.82
CA LYS A 366 -20.70 28.64 -2.92
C LYS A 366 -19.45 28.05 -3.59
N GLY A 367 -18.65 27.28 -2.85
CA GLY A 367 -17.52 26.53 -3.41
C GLY A 367 -17.93 25.24 -4.13
N MET A 368 -18.83 24.46 -3.54
CA MET A 368 -19.19 23.12 -4.04
C MET A 368 -20.17 23.15 -5.23
N LYS A 369 -21.13 24.07 -5.21
CA LYS A 369 -22.22 24.11 -6.19
C LYS A 369 -21.75 24.32 -7.64
N PRO A 370 -20.84 25.27 -7.95
CA PRO A 370 -20.35 25.44 -9.31
C PRO A 370 -19.61 24.20 -9.84
N ILE A 371 -18.91 23.49 -8.94
CA ILE A 371 -18.18 22.26 -9.29
C ILE A 371 -19.17 21.15 -9.66
N ALA A 372 -20.24 20.98 -8.88
CA ALA A 372 -21.28 19.99 -9.16
C ALA A 372 -21.92 20.23 -10.54
N ILE A 373 -22.30 21.48 -10.84
CA ILE A 373 -22.90 21.87 -12.13
C ILE A 373 -21.93 21.61 -13.29
N GLU A 374 -20.66 21.99 -13.15
CA GLU A 374 -19.68 21.79 -14.22
C GLU A 374 -19.36 20.30 -14.45
N VAL A 375 -19.27 19.50 -13.38
CA VAL A 375 -19.02 18.06 -13.48
C VAL A 375 -20.21 17.35 -14.12
N ASP A 376 -21.44 17.66 -13.71
CA ASP A 376 -22.65 17.12 -14.34
C ASP A 376 -22.68 17.44 -15.84
N ARG A 377 -22.53 18.72 -16.20
CA ARG A 377 -22.45 19.14 -17.60
C ARG A 377 -21.36 18.41 -18.37
N MET A 378 -20.17 18.25 -17.79
CA MET A 378 -19.06 17.54 -18.42
C MET A 378 -19.37 16.05 -18.64
N ILE A 379 -20.05 15.40 -17.70
CA ILE A 379 -20.49 14.00 -17.83
C ILE A 379 -21.46 13.88 -19.00
N GLN A 380 -22.46 14.75 -19.09
CA GLN A 380 -23.46 14.71 -20.17
C GLN A 380 -22.86 15.05 -21.54
N GLU A 381 -22.13 16.17 -21.66
CA GLU A 381 -21.58 16.65 -22.94
C GLU A 381 -20.54 15.70 -23.54
N LYS A 382 -19.65 15.15 -22.71
CA LYS A 382 -18.60 14.23 -23.15
C LYS A 382 -19.02 12.76 -23.07
N LYS A 383 -20.26 12.46 -22.64
CA LYS A 383 -20.77 11.09 -22.41
C LYS A 383 -19.81 10.27 -21.55
N LEU A 384 -19.38 10.86 -20.44
CA LEU A 384 -18.42 10.21 -19.55
C LEU A 384 -19.08 9.09 -18.77
N GLN A 385 -18.32 8.04 -18.52
CA GLN A 385 -18.71 6.93 -17.66
C GLN A 385 -17.52 6.44 -16.84
N PRO A 386 -17.77 5.69 -15.75
CA PRO A 386 -16.73 4.93 -15.07
C PRO A 386 -15.92 4.10 -16.08
N ILE A 387 -14.59 4.22 -16.02
CA ILE A 387 -13.70 3.47 -16.91
C ILE A 387 -12.60 2.76 -16.13
N ILE A 388 -12.04 3.40 -15.11
CA ILE A 388 -10.91 2.88 -14.35
C ILE A 388 -11.10 3.18 -12.87
N ARG A 389 -10.88 2.19 -12.01
CA ARG A 389 -10.68 2.38 -10.57
C ARG A 389 -9.20 2.28 -10.23
N THR A 390 -8.76 3.15 -9.33
CA THR A 390 -7.47 3.01 -8.65
C THR A 390 -7.73 2.84 -7.16
N SER A 391 -7.29 1.74 -6.59
CA SER A 391 -7.35 1.46 -5.15
C SER A 391 -5.94 1.30 -4.60
N TYR A 392 -5.64 1.91 -3.46
CA TYR A 392 -4.32 1.85 -2.82
C TYR A 392 -4.40 2.29 -1.36
N TYR A 393 -3.44 1.87 -0.55
CA TYR A 393 -3.27 2.36 0.80
C TYR A 393 -2.36 3.59 0.78
N ARG A 394 -2.73 4.64 1.50
CA ARG A 394 -1.97 5.89 1.57
C ARG A 394 -1.58 6.22 3.00
N CYS A 395 -0.29 6.42 3.24
CA CYS A 395 0.19 7.18 4.38
C CYS A 395 0.69 8.56 3.95
N ALA A 396 0.63 9.52 4.85
CA ALA A 396 1.10 10.88 4.61
C ALA A 396 1.96 11.34 5.80
N PHE A 397 2.95 12.17 5.51
CA PHE A 397 3.91 12.69 6.48
C PHE A 397 4.04 14.20 6.29
N GLN A 398 3.82 14.95 7.37
CA GLN A 398 3.91 16.41 7.34
C GLN A 398 4.00 16.96 8.76
N LEU A 399 4.82 17.98 8.97
CA LEU A 399 4.82 18.75 10.22
C LEU A 399 3.54 19.58 10.32
N ALA A 400 2.93 19.65 11.50
CA ALA A 400 1.76 20.51 11.73
C ALA A 400 2.09 22.00 11.57
N THR A 401 3.33 22.38 11.89
CA THR A 401 3.83 23.76 11.91
C THR A 401 4.48 24.20 10.59
N ASP A 402 4.85 23.28 9.72
CA ASP A 402 5.59 23.58 8.48
C ASP A 402 4.95 22.91 7.26
N ASN A 403 4.69 23.72 6.23
CA ASN A 403 4.14 23.27 4.95
C ASN A 403 5.20 23.10 3.85
N LYS A 404 6.48 23.39 4.12
CA LYS A 404 7.57 23.31 3.13
C LYS A 404 7.72 21.94 2.50
N VAL A 405 7.56 20.88 3.28
CA VAL A 405 7.72 19.50 2.81
C VAL A 405 6.55 18.65 3.27
N ARG A 406 5.86 18.04 2.30
CA ARG A 406 4.84 17.03 2.55
C ARG A 406 5.17 15.81 1.71
N VAL A 407 5.18 14.65 2.35
CA VAL A 407 5.41 13.36 1.69
C VAL A 407 4.15 12.52 1.78
N SER A 408 3.80 11.80 0.72
CA SER A 408 2.78 10.76 0.76
C SER A 408 3.27 9.53 0.03
N LEU A 409 2.98 8.36 0.57
CA LEU A 409 3.38 7.07 0.01
C LEU A 409 2.13 6.24 -0.23
N ASP A 410 1.97 5.80 -1.48
CA ASP A 410 0.87 4.93 -1.91
C ASP A 410 1.40 3.51 -2.10
N THR A 411 0.86 2.54 -1.37
CA THR A 411 1.26 1.13 -1.40
C THR A 411 0.13 0.22 -1.90
N GLN A 412 0.49 -0.99 -2.35
CA GLN A 412 -0.43 -2.02 -2.83
C GLN A 412 -1.45 -1.51 -3.88
N MET A 413 -0.97 -0.71 -4.84
CA MET A 413 -1.87 -0.10 -5.81
C MET A 413 -2.45 -1.16 -6.76
N SER A 414 -3.78 -1.23 -6.80
CA SER A 414 -4.55 -2.04 -7.72
C SER A 414 -5.33 -1.15 -8.68
N LEU A 415 -5.29 -1.49 -9.95
CA LEU A 415 -6.02 -0.83 -11.02
C LEU A 415 -7.11 -1.79 -11.48
N LEU A 416 -8.35 -1.33 -11.55
CA LEU A 416 -9.47 -2.15 -12.01
C LEU A 416 -10.15 -1.50 -13.21
N ASN A 417 -10.59 -2.34 -14.13
CA ASN A 417 -11.46 -1.99 -15.25
C ASN A 417 -12.90 -1.80 -14.73
N GLU A 418 -13.43 -0.59 -14.85
CA GLU A 418 -14.83 -0.25 -14.51
C GLU A 418 -15.69 -0.09 -15.77
N TYR A 419 -15.12 -0.23 -16.96
CA TYR A 419 -15.79 0.07 -18.21
C TYR A 419 -16.88 -0.95 -18.53
N MET A 420 -18.10 -0.46 -18.78
CA MET A 420 -19.20 -1.25 -19.33
C MET A 420 -19.59 -0.70 -20.70
N ALA A 421 -19.74 -1.57 -21.71
CA ALA A 421 -20.02 -1.14 -23.09
C ALA A 421 -21.29 -0.27 -23.21
N ASN A 422 -22.33 -0.60 -22.43
CA ASN A 422 -23.61 0.11 -22.40
C ASN A 422 -23.70 1.12 -21.24
N GLY A 423 -22.60 1.38 -20.53
CA GLY A 423 -22.60 2.07 -19.23
C GLY A 423 -23.30 1.28 -18.13
N HIS A 424 -23.21 1.78 -16.89
CA HIS A 424 -23.93 1.21 -15.75
C HIS A 424 -25.44 1.47 -15.92
N PRO A 425 -26.28 0.46 -16.21
CA PRO A 425 -27.69 0.70 -16.53
C PRO A 425 -28.51 1.04 -15.27
N ASN A 426 -28.17 0.40 -14.15
CA ASN A 426 -28.81 0.54 -12.84
C ASN A 426 -27.72 0.79 -11.77
N GLU A 427 -28.15 1.05 -10.54
CA GLU A 427 -27.26 1.00 -9.38
C GLU A 427 -26.62 -0.38 -9.25
N PRO A 428 -25.37 -0.46 -8.73
CA PRO A 428 -24.52 0.62 -8.23
C PRO A 428 -23.78 1.41 -9.33
N TRP A 429 -23.32 2.63 -9.00
CA TRP A 429 -22.61 3.53 -9.94
C TRP A 429 -21.19 3.09 -10.30
N CYS A 430 -20.63 2.11 -9.58
CA CYS A 430 -19.35 1.46 -9.85
C CYS A 430 -19.41 -0.01 -9.42
N LEU A 431 -18.44 -0.82 -9.83
CA LEU A 431 -18.33 -2.22 -9.43
C LEU A 431 -18.23 -2.36 -7.90
N VAL A 432 -18.89 -3.39 -7.38
CA VAL A 432 -18.97 -3.78 -5.97
C VAL A 432 -18.18 -5.04 -5.70
N GLY A 433 -17.89 -5.31 -4.41
CA GLY A 433 -17.10 -6.48 -4.01
C GLY A 433 -17.71 -7.84 -4.38
N SER A 434 -19.02 -7.90 -4.63
CA SER A 434 -19.72 -9.10 -5.10
C SER A 434 -19.61 -9.33 -6.62
N ASP A 435 -19.14 -8.34 -7.39
CA ASP A 435 -19.00 -8.49 -8.83
C ASP A 435 -17.84 -9.44 -9.17
N THR A 436 -18.07 -10.31 -10.15
CA THR A 436 -17.05 -11.26 -10.59
C THR A 436 -16.09 -10.58 -11.56
N LEU A 437 -14.82 -10.48 -11.18
CA LEU A 437 -13.76 -9.88 -11.99
C LEU A 437 -12.97 -10.96 -12.73
N GLN A 438 -12.66 -10.73 -14.00
CA GLN A 438 -11.74 -11.59 -14.73
C GLN A 438 -10.29 -11.19 -14.45
N SER A 439 -9.34 -12.09 -14.69
CA SER A 439 -7.91 -11.80 -14.46
C SER A 439 -7.39 -10.60 -15.27
N HIS A 440 -8.03 -10.27 -16.41
CA HIS A 440 -7.67 -9.13 -17.23
C HIS A 440 -8.31 -7.80 -16.78
N ASP A 441 -9.28 -7.86 -15.86
CA ASP A 441 -9.93 -6.66 -15.32
C ASP A 441 -9.11 -6.02 -14.20
N VAL A 442 -8.15 -6.74 -13.63
CA VAL A 442 -7.34 -6.29 -12.49
C VAL A 442 -5.87 -6.28 -12.85
N TYR A 443 -5.24 -5.12 -12.69
CA TYR A 443 -3.80 -4.96 -12.83
C TYR A 443 -3.19 -4.49 -11.50
N ARG A 444 -2.33 -5.32 -10.92
CA ARG A 444 -1.59 -4.99 -9.70
C ARG A 444 -0.30 -4.26 -10.05
N PHE A 445 -0.15 -3.04 -9.58
CA PHE A 445 1.04 -2.25 -9.86
C PHE A 445 2.20 -2.67 -8.93
N PRO A 446 3.39 -2.98 -9.46
CA PRO A 446 4.46 -3.67 -8.74
C PRO A 446 5.29 -2.78 -7.80
N TYR A 447 5.08 -1.46 -7.82
CA TYR A 447 5.85 -0.50 -7.02
C TYR A 447 4.95 0.29 -6.07
N ALA A 448 5.53 0.80 -4.99
CA ALA A 448 4.92 1.88 -4.23
C ALA A 448 5.17 3.22 -4.93
N ILE A 449 4.26 4.18 -4.78
CA ILE A 449 4.39 5.52 -5.37
C ILE A 449 4.61 6.53 -4.25
N LEU A 450 5.81 7.09 -4.19
CA LEU A 450 6.13 8.21 -3.31
C LEU A 450 5.87 9.53 -4.04
N GLU A 451 5.14 10.44 -3.41
CA GLU A 451 4.87 11.79 -3.89
C GLU A 451 5.42 12.79 -2.87
N ILE A 452 6.37 13.62 -3.30
CA ILE A 452 6.98 14.69 -2.50
C ILE A 452 6.45 16.02 -3.01
N LYS A 453 5.85 16.79 -2.11
CA LYS A 453 5.34 18.14 -2.37
C LYS A 453 6.18 19.13 -1.62
N LEU A 454 6.77 20.04 -2.37
CA LEU A 454 7.55 21.16 -1.84
C LEU A 454 6.75 22.45 -2.01
N GLN A 455 6.74 23.24 -0.95
CA GLN A 455 6.18 24.59 -0.93
C GLN A 455 7.31 25.57 -0.67
N ASP A 456 7.41 26.61 -1.49
CA ASP A 456 8.36 27.73 -1.33
C ASP A 456 9.84 27.31 -1.25
N VAL A 457 10.15 26.07 -1.66
CA VAL A 457 11.50 25.49 -1.76
C VAL A 457 11.64 24.80 -3.11
N SER A 458 12.78 25.02 -3.78
CA SER A 458 13.07 24.44 -5.10
C SER A 458 13.46 22.96 -5.04
N GLU A 459 14.22 22.57 -4.02
CA GLU A 459 14.80 21.23 -3.87
C GLU A 459 14.36 20.50 -2.60
N ALA A 460 14.30 19.17 -2.69
CA ALA A 460 14.03 18.34 -1.52
C ALA A 460 15.18 18.39 -0.50
N PRO A 461 14.91 18.27 0.80
CA PRO A 461 15.95 18.22 1.83
C PRO A 461 17.02 17.16 1.55
N LEU A 462 18.25 17.41 2.01
CA LEU A 462 19.39 16.51 1.77
C LEU A 462 19.12 15.09 2.28
N TRP A 463 18.57 14.94 3.49
CA TRP A 463 18.24 13.64 4.07
C TRP A 463 17.31 12.83 3.15
N LEU A 464 16.30 13.49 2.57
CA LEU A 464 15.33 12.82 1.71
C LEU A 464 15.96 12.41 0.38
N ARG A 465 16.83 13.25 -0.19
CA ARG A 465 17.59 12.91 -1.40
C ARG A 465 18.55 11.73 -1.17
N GLN A 466 19.25 11.71 -0.03
CA GLN A 466 20.13 10.61 0.35
C GLN A 466 19.35 9.30 0.49
N THR A 467 18.23 9.31 1.21
CA THR A 467 17.36 8.14 1.35
C THR A 467 16.83 7.65 0.00
N LEU A 468 16.39 8.56 -0.88
CA LEU A 468 15.91 8.18 -2.22
C LEU A 468 17.00 7.51 -3.06
N ASN A 469 18.23 8.00 -2.98
CA ASN A 469 19.37 7.41 -3.67
C ASN A 469 19.73 6.04 -3.09
N GLU A 470 19.75 5.90 -1.76
CA GLU A 470 20.05 4.64 -1.07
C GLU A 470 19.06 3.53 -1.43
N ILE A 471 17.77 3.86 -1.51
CA ILE A 471 16.73 2.87 -1.84
C ILE A 471 16.63 2.59 -3.34
N GLY A 472 17.38 3.30 -4.18
CA GLY A 472 17.25 3.23 -5.64
C GLY A 472 15.87 3.67 -6.13
N ALA A 473 15.29 4.70 -5.53
CA ALA A 473 13.98 5.23 -5.91
C ALA A 473 14.04 5.79 -7.34
N ILE A 474 13.08 5.41 -8.17
CA ILE A 474 13.09 5.81 -9.58
C ILE A 474 12.20 7.03 -9.76
N GLN A 475 12.78 8.16 -10.11
CA GLN A 475 12.01 9.38 -10.37
C GLN A 475 11.22 9.25 -11.68
N VAL A 476 9.90 9.43 -11.62
CA VAL A 476 9.03 9.39 -12.80
C VAL A 476 8.29 10.70 -12.96
N HIS A 477 8.72 11.49 -13.94
CA HIS A 477 8.21 12.83 -14.15
C HIS A 477 6.72 12.81 -14.55
N LYS A 478 5.92 13.60 -13.82
CA LYS A 478 4.48 13.76 -14.07
C LYS A 478 3.70 12.44 -14.14
N PHE A 479 4.15 11.39 -13.45
CA PHE A 479 3.45 10.11 -13.36
C PHE A 479 1.97 10.28 -13.03
N SER A 480 1.09 9.56 -13.73
CA SER A 480 -0.35 9.61 -13.53
C SER A 480 -0.92 8.20 -13.42
N LYS A 481 -1.55 7.91 -12.28
CA LYS A 481 -2.25 6.63 -12.04
C LYS A 481 -3.30 6.34 -13.11
N PHE A 482 -4.06 7.37 -13.51
CA PHE A 482 -5.07 7.27 -14.56
C PHE A 482 -4.45 6.92 -15.92
N GLN A 483 -3.37 7.61 -16.31
CA GLN A 483 -2.75 7.37 -17.61
C GLN A 483 -2.07 6.00 -17.68
N HIS A 484 -1.46 5.56 -16.58
CA HIS A 484 -0.89 4.22 -16.47
C HIS A 484 -2.02 3.17 -16.57
N ALA A 485 -3.08 3.29 -15.76
CA ALA A 485 -4.20 2.35 -15.82
C ALA A 485 -4.85 2.24 -17.20
N MET A 486 -5.11 3.37 -17.86
CA MET A 486 -5.66 3.38 -19.22
C MET A 486 -4.74 2.68 -20.23
N ALA A 487 -3.42 2.85 -20.11
CA ALA A 487 -2.46 2.21 -21.01
C ALA A 487 -2.41 0.68 -20.86
N PHE A 488 -2.54 0.15 -19.63
CA PHE A 488 -2.44 -1.29 -19.35
C PHE A 488 -3.77 -2.04 -19.41
N LEU A 489 -4.88 -1.43 -18.99
CA LEU A 489 -6.21 -2.07 -18.99
C LEU A 489 -7.01 -1.77 -20.27
N HIS A 490 -6.71 -0.67 -20.97
CA HIS A 490 -7.38 -0.27 -22.21
C HIS A 490 -6.41 0.11 -23.34
N PRO A 491 -5.39 -0.71 -23.64
CA PRO A 491 -4.40 -0.40 -24.69
C PRO A 491 -5.05 -0.15 -26.06
N GLN A 492 -6.15 -0.83 -26.37
CA GLN A 492 -6.89 -0.68 -27.63
C GLN A 492 -7.62 0.66 -27.77
N ARG A 493 -7.84 1.40 -26.67
CA ARG A 493 -8.51 2.72 -26.68
C ARG A 493 -7.52 3.88 -26.65
N VAL A 494 -6.24 3.59 -26.43
CA VAL A 494 -5.21 4.57 -26.13
C VAL A 494 -4.19 4.63 -27.27
N PRO A 495 -4.24 5.66 -28.14
CA PRO A 495 -3.33 5.74 -29.28
C PRO A 495 -1.92 6.23 -28.91
N ILE A 496 -1.78 6.96 -27.80
CA ILE A 496 -0.52 7.53 -27.33
C ILE A 496 -0.23 6.93 -25.97
N LEU A 497 0.91 6.27 -25.81
CA LEU A 497 1.32 5.71 -24.52
C LEU A 497 2.09 6.74 -23.69
N PRO A 498 2.05 6.66 -22.34
CA PRO A 498 2.86 7.50 -21.49
C PRO A 498 4.36 7.27 -21.71
N HIS A 499 5.19 8.31 -21.56
CA HIS A 499 6.64 8.19 -21.80
C HIS A 499 7.33 7.13 -20.93
N TRP A 500 6.85 6.89 -19.71
CA TRP A 500 7.40 5.87 -18.81
C TRP A 500 6.96 4.44 -19.17
N HIS A 501 6.14 4.23 -20.20
CA HIS A 501 5.58 2.91 -20.52
C HIS A 501 6.66 1.91 -20.92
N GLN A 502 7.52 2.28 -21.87
CA GLN A 502 8.59 1.41 -22.36
C GLN A 502 9.59 1.09 -21.24
N ASP A 503 10.07 2.12 -20.54
CA ASP A 503 10.98 1.96 -19.39
C ASP A 503 10.38 1.01 -18.34
N PHE A 504 9.09 1.17 -18.01
CA PHE A 504 8.40 0.31 -17.08
C PHE A 504 8.36 -1.15 -17.54
N GLU A 505 8.01 -1.41 -18.80
CA GLU A 505 7.98 -2.78 -19.34
C GLU A 505 9.36 -3.43 -19.34
N GLU A 506 10.41 -2.68 -19.67
CA GLU A 506 11.79 -3.16 -19.64
C GLU A 506 12.23 -3.51 -18.21
N TRP A 507 11.93 -2.64 -17.24
CA TRP A 507 12.23 -2.88 -15.83
C TRP A 507 11.47 -4.09 -15.30
N HIS A 508 10.19 -4.23 -15.67
CA HIS A 508 9.38 -5.39 -15.28
C HIS A 508 9.93 -6.69 -15.86
N LYS A 509 10.28 -6.71 -17.16
CA LYS A 509 10.89 -7.87 -17.81
C LYS A 509 12.23 -8.25 -17.18
N LYS A 510 13.04 -7.27 -16.78
CA LYS A 510 14.31 -7.52 -16.08
C LYS A 510 14.06 -8.17 -14.72
N LYS A 511 13.12 -7.65 -13.95
CA LYS A 511 12.70 -8.21 -12.67
C LYS A 511 12.19 -9.65 -12.78
N GLU A 512 11.30 -9.92 -13.73
CA GLU A 512 10.81 -11.29 -13.95
C GLU A 512 11.93 -12.26 -14.30
N LYS A 513 12.97 -11.82 -15.01
CA LYS A 513 14.15 -12.64 -15.33
C LYS A 513 15.05 -12.87 -14.12
N GLU A 514 15.08 -11.95 -13.16
CA GLU A 514 15.85 -12.07 -11.92
C GLU A 514 15.12 -12.93 -10.86
N GLU A 515 13.78 -12.86 -10.83
CA GLU A 515 12.91 -13.58 -9.89
C GLU A 515 12.59 -15.01 -10.37
N LYS A 516 12.46 -15.27 -11.68
CA LYS A 516 12.34 -16.65 -12.18
C LYS A 516 13.69 -17.36 -12.03
N PRO A 517 13.77 -18.49 -11.31
CA PRO A 517 14.96 -19.33 -11.41
C PRO A 517 15.13 -19.69 -12.88
N ARG A 518 16.37 -19.59 -13.41
CA ARG A 518 16.69 -20.05 -14.77
C ARG A 518 16.10 -21.44 -14.91
N ARG A 519 14.98 -21.57 -15.64
CA ARG A 519 14.50 -22.86 -16.11
C ARG A 519 15.71 -23.43 -16.85
N GLY A 520 16.30 -24.49 -16.29
CA GLY A 520 17.24 -25.30 -17.04
C GLY A 520 16.58 -25.60 -18.38
N SER A 521 17.33 -25.37 -19.45
CA SER A 521 16.99 -25.69 -20.84
C SER A 521 15.83 -26.67 -20.97
N GLY A 522 14.76 -26.23 -21.64
CA GLY A 522 13.70 -27.10 -22.13
C GLY A 522 14.24 -28.10 -23.14
N ALA A 523 14.87 -29.16 -22.64
CA ALA A 523 15.30 -30.32 -23.37
C ALA A 523 15.10 -31.52 -22.45
N LEU A 524 13.83 -31.86 -22.17
CA LEU A 524 13.41 -33.17 -21.63
C LEU A 524 11.88 -33.40 -21.65
N VAL A 525 11.09 -32.59 -22.38
CA VAL A 525 9.62 -32.78 -22.50
C VAL A 525 9.17 -32.89 -23.96
N SER A 526 9.99 -33.46 -24.86
CA SER A 526 9.57 -33.69 -26.25
C SER A 526 10.06 -35.02 -26.82
N ALA A 527 10.00 -36.09 -26.03
CA ALA A 527 10.21 -37.45 -26.52
C ALA A 527 9.15 -38.40 -25.96
N LEU A 528 7.90 -38.15 -26.32
CA LEU A 528 6.84 -39.15 -26.36
C LEU A 528 6.07 -38.90 -27.66
N THR A 529 6.67 -39.29 -28.78
CA THR A 529 5.96 -39.49 -30.04
C THR A 529 5.23 -40.84 -29.97
N ALA A 530 4.00 -40.85 -30.45
CA ALA A 530 3.08 -41.98 -30.42
C ALA A 530 3.42 -43.06 -31.47
N GLU A 531 4.65 -43.57 -31.47
CA GLU A 531 5.10 -44.65 -32.39
C GLU A 531 5.59 -45.94 -31.70
N ASP A 532 5.67 -46.00 -30.36
CA ASP A 532 6.05 -47.23 -29.64
C ASP A 532 4.84 -48.03 -29.10
N LEU A 533 3.67 -47.89 -29.73
CA LEU A 533 2.50 -48.74 -29.49
C LEU A 533 2.06 -49.43 -30.77
N THR A 534 2.91 -50.35 -31.25
CA THR A 534 2.53 -51.55 -32.02
C THR A 534 3.48 -52.69 -31.71
#